data_AF-A0A6J4NDI3-F1
#
_entry.id   AF-A0A6J4NDI3-F1
#
_cell.length_a   1.000
_cell.length_b   1.000
_cell.length_c   1.000
_cell.angle_alpha   90.00
_cell.angle_beta   90.00
_cell.angle_gamma   90.00
#
_symmetry.space_group_name_H-M   'P 1'
#
loop_
_entity.id
_entity.type
_entity.pdbx_description
1 polymer ?
#
loop_
_entity_poly.entity_id
_entity_poly.type
_entity_poly.pdbx_seq_one_letter_code
_entity_poly.pdbx_strand_id
1 'polypeptide(L)'
;MTCDNAPQVHAYHDGELPPPERAEVEAHLAGCDPCSSLLNDLRQVSLRVRSAPLPEVATVPFERLYDTWHVARQQGVLRITRWLTAAAAAVLVGSLVLFPSHKGGDDMGSNRVAAAAPSWEAVALMAPVVEDPTATQGEELVAVAQWMAEDLAD
;
A
#
# COMPACT_ATOMS: atom_id res chain seq x y z
N MET A 1 16.14 -20.71 44.24
CA MET A 1 14.78 -21.27 44.24
C MET A 1 13.96 -20.41 43.30
N THR A 2 13.52 -20.98 42.18
CA THR A 2 12.74 -20.32 41.15
C THR A 2 11.32 -20.04 41.66
N CYS A 3 10.84 -18.81 41.49
CA CYS A 3 9.47 -18.42 41.80
C CYS A 3 8.70 -18.27 40.49
N ASP A 4 7.49 -18.82 40.42
CA ASP A 4 6.65 -18.81 39.20
C ASP A 4 5.86 -17.49 39.00
N ASN A 5 6.02 -16.50 39.89
CA ASN A 5 5.34 -15.21 39.79
C ASN A 5 6.03 -14.19 38.88
N ALA A 6 7.01 -14.63 38.06
CA ALA A 6 7.73 -13.74 37.16
C ALA A 6 6.79 -12.96 36.20
N PRO A 7 5.78 -13.57 35.55
CA PRO A 7 4.87 -12.85 34.65
C PRO A 7 4.14 -11.68 35.34
N GLN A 8 3.68 -11.89 36.58
CA GLN A 8 2.97 -10.88 37.35
C GLN A 8 3.90 -9.72 37.77
N VAL A 9 5.18 -10.00 38.03
CA VAL A 9 6.18 -8.96 38.31
C VAL A 9 6.45 -8.10 37.06
N HIS A 10 6.47 -8.69 35.87
CA HIS A 10 6.55 -7.94 34.61
C HIS A 10 5.32 -7.05 34.40
N ALA A 11 4.11 -7.62 34.49
CA ALA A 11 2.86 -6.85 34.37
C ALA A 11 2.75 -5.73 35.44
N TYR A 12 3.23 -5.99 36.66
CA TYR A 12 3.32 -4.98 37.72
C TYR A 12 4.26 -3.83 37.33
N HIS A 13 5.43 -4.15 36.78
CA HIS A 13 6.42 -3.15 36.36
C HIS A 13 5.86 -2.25 35.25
N ASP A 14 5.10 -2.82 34.32
CA ASP A 14 4.52 -2.11 33.18
C ASP A 14 3.20 -1.38 33.54
N GLY A 15 2.67 -1.60 34.74
CA GLY A 15 1.46 -0.96 35.24
C GLY A 15 0.16 -1.55 34.70
N GLU A 16 0.21 -2.79 34.20
CA GLU A 16 -0.91 -3.48 33.54
C GLU A 16 -1.84 -4.20 34.52
N LEU A 17 -1.43 -4.35 35.79
CA LEU A 17 -2.23 -5.05 36.80
C LEU A 17 -3.37 -4.19 37.36
N PRO A 18 -4.59 -4.73 37.47
CA PRO A 18 -5.69 -4.05 38.15
C PRO A 18 -5.41 -3.93 39.67
N PRO A 19 -6.09 -3.00 40.37
CA PRO A 19 -5.84 -2.73 41.79
C PRO A 19 -5.77 -3.94 42.75
N PRO A 20 -6.65 -4.96 42.67
CA PRO A 20 -6.58 -6.11 43.57
C PRO A 20 -5.33 -6.97 43.33
N GLU A 21 -5.04 -7.31 42.08
CA GLU A 21 -3.87 -8.12 41.69
C GLU A 21 -2.55 -7.39 42.00
N ARG A 22 -2.54 -6.07 41.83
CA ARG A 22 -1.39 -5.24 42.19
C ARG A 22 -1.05 -5.35 43.68
N ALA A 23 -2.06 -5.33 44.55
CA ALA A 23 -1.85 -5.46 45.99
C ALA A 23 -1.32 -6.86 46.38
N GLU A 24 -1.77 -7.91 45.69
CA GLU A 24 -1.27 -9.28 45.88
C GLU A 24 0.22 -9.39 45.51
N VAL A 25 0.62 -8.80 44.38
CA VAL A 25 2.03 -8.75 43.96
C VAL A 25 2.88 -7.93 44.92
N GLU A 26 2.39 -6.79 45.40
CA GLU A 26 3.09 -5.97 46.41
C GLU A 26 3.33 -6.74 47.71
N ALA A 27 2.33 -7.51 48.18
CA ALA A 27 2.47 -8.37 49.34
C ALA A 27 3.49 -9.50 49.10
N HIS A 28 3.49 -10.10 47.91
CA HIS A 28 4.45 -11.13 47.53
C HIS A 28 5.90 -10.61 47.47
N LEU A 29 6.09 -9.42 46.89
CA LEU A 29 7.40 -8.77 46.78
C LEU A 29 8.04 -8.47 48.14
N ALA A 30 7.24 -8.26 49.19
CA ALA A 30 7.74 -8.04 50.54
C ALA A 30 8.40 -9.29 51.17
N GLY A 31 8.12 -10.49 50.65
CA GLY A 31 8.61 -11.77 51.19
C GLY A 31 9.42 -12.63 50.23
N CYS A 32 9.62 -12.19 48.98
CA CYS A 32 10.28 -12.98 47.94
C CYS A 32 11.52 -12.27 47.36
N ASP A 33 12.71 -12.71 47.80
CA ASP A 33 13.99 -12.17 47.30
C ASP A 33 14.17 -12.33 45.77
N PRO A 34 13.85 -13.49 45.15
CA PRO A 34 13.94 -13.63 43.70
C PRO A 34 13.10 -12.61 42.92
N CYS A 35 11.84 -12.39 43.33
CA CYS A 35 10.93 -11.49 42.64
C CYS A 35 11.27 -10.02 42.87
N SER A 36 11.75 -9.66 44.07
CA SER A 36 12.23 -8.29 44.35
C SER A 36 13.51 -7.98 43.57
N SER A 37 14.43 -8.94 43.44
CA SER A 37 15.62 -8.81 42.57
C SER A 37 15.21 -8.62 41.11
N LEU A 38 14.29 -9.43 40.59
CA LEU A 38 13.77 -9.30 39.22
C LEU A 38 13.18 -7.90 38.98
N LEU A 39 12.34 -7.41 39.90
CA LEU A 39 11.75 -6.08 39.78
C LEU A 39 12.81 -4.97 39.78
N ASN A 40 13.86 -5.11 40.58
CA ASN A 40 14.96 -4.16 40.59
C ASN A 40 15.74 -4.18 39.27
N ASP A 41 15.99 -5.38 38.71
CA ASP A 41 16.66 -5.52 37.42
C ASP A 41 15.87 -4.84 36.29
N LEU A 42 14.55 -5.05 36.26
CA LEU A 42 13.65 -4.38 35.30
C LEU A 42 13.73 -2.86 35.41
N ARG A 43 13.63 -2.32 36.63
CA ARG A 43 13.74 -0.88 36.89
C ARG A 43 15.10 -0.31 36.43
N GLN A 44 16.19 -1.04 36.68
CA GLN A 44 17.53 -0.62 36.27
C GLN A 44 17.66 -0.60 34.74
N VAL A 45 17.09 -1.57 34.02
CA VAL A 45 17.05 -1.55 32.55
C VAL A 45 16.25 -0.36 32.04
N SER A 46 15.05 -0.12 32.58
CA SER A 46 14.23 1.03 32.17
C SER A 46 14.92 2.37 32.44
N LEU A 47 15.61 2.50 33.58
CA LEU A 47 16.41 3.69 33.88
C LEU A 47 17.53 3.89 32.85
N ARG A 48 18.29 2.84 32.52
CA ARG A 48 19.36 2.93 31.52
C ARG A 48 18.83 3.36 30.16
N VAL A 49 17.74 2.74 29.70
CA VAL A 49 17.11 3.08 28.42
C VAL A 49 16.63 4.54 28.42
N ARG A 50 15.97 5.00 29.49
CA ARG A 50 15.51 6.40 29.61
C ARG A 50 16.65 7.40 29.71
N SER A 51 17.76 7.01 30.32
CA SER A 51 18.94 7.87 30.47
C SER A 51 19.87 7.87 29.25
N ALA A 52 19.63 6.97 28.28
CA ALA A 52 20.45 6.88 27.10
C ALA A 52 20.34 8.18 26.29
N PRO A 53 21.46 8.74 25.81
CA PRO A 53 21.41 9.90 24.95
C PRO A 53 20.63 9.53 23.68
N LEU A 54 19.52 10.21 23.43
CA LEU A 54 18.84 10.07 22.15
C LEU A 54 19.76 10.67 21.07
N PRO A 55 20.03 9.94 19.98
CA PRO A 55 20.73 10.54 18.87
C PRO A 55 19.91 11.74 18.39
N GLU A 56 20.60 12.84 18.13
CA GLU A 56 19.98 13.98 17.49
C GLU A 56 19.46 13.48 16.14
N VAL A 57 18.14 13.49 15.96
CA VAL A 57 17.54 13.10 14.70
C VAL A 57 18.05 14.11 13.70
N ALA A 58 19.03 13.71 12.88
CA ALA A 58 19.47 14.52 11.77
C ALA A 58 18.21 14.89 11.00
N THR A 59 17.98 16.19 10.77
CA THR A 59 16.87 16.68 9.96
C THR A 59 17.14 16.27 8.53
N VAL A 60 16.97 14.98 8.23
CA VAL A 60 16.97 14.48 6.88
C VAL A 60 15.72 15.07 6.25
N PRO A 61 15.83 15.88 5.18
CA PRO A 61 14.66 16.40 4.50
C PRO A 61 13.76 15.22 4.12
N PHE A 62 12.46 15.32 4.38
CA PHE A 62 11.48 14.28 4.01
C PHE A 62 11.61 13.86 2.55
N GLU A 63 12.05 14.78 1.68
CA GLU A 63 12.39 14.56 0.27
C GLU A 63 13.41 13.42 0.09
N ARG A 64 14.50 13.38 0.87
CA ARG A 64 15.50 12.31 0.78
C ARG A 64 14.97 10.96 1.24
N LEU A 65 14.02 10.95 2.16
CA LEU A 65 13.36 9.72 2.60
C LEU A 65 12.47 9.17 1.47
N TYR A 66 11.77 10.06 0.76
CA TYR A 66 10.86 9.71 -0.32
C TYR A 66 11.61 9.23 -1.59
N ASP A 67 12.74 9.85 -1.91
CA ASP A 67 13.55 9.50 -3.08
C ASP A 67 14.09 8.06 -3.02
N THR A 68 14.42 7.55 -1.82
CA THR A 68 14.89 6.16 -1.69
C THR A 68 13.85 5.12 -2.07
N TRP A 69 12.55 5.42 -1.91
CA TRP A 69 11.48 4.51 -2.30
C TRP A 69 11.28 4.51 -3.82
N HIS A 70 11.27 5.69 -4.45
CA HIS A 70 10.96 5.82 -5.88
C HIS A 70 12.05 5.27 -6.78
N VAL A 71 13.33 5.43 -6.41
CA VAL A 71 14.45 4.94 -7.22
C VAL A 71 14.41 3.41 -7.37
N ALA A 72 14.03 2.68 -6.31
CA ALA A 72 13.89 1.23 -6.37
C ALA A 72 12.74 0.76 -7.26
N ARG A 73 11.61 1.50 -7.27
CA ARG A 73 10.41 1.14 -8.06
C ARG A 73 10.55 1.49 -9.54
N GLN A 74 11.26 2.57 -9.88
CA GLN A 74 11.39 3.03 -11.26
C GLN A 74 12.28 2.14 -12.13
N GLN A 75 13.30 1.48 -11.56
CA GLN A 75 14.20 0.61 -12.36
C GLN A 75 13.48 -0.59 -12.98
N GLY A 76 12.52 -1.18 -12.26
CA GLY A 76 11.70 -2.28 -12.79
C GLY A 76 10.77 -1.82 -13.92
N VAL A 77 10.12 -0.67 -13.72
CA VAL A 77 9.17 -0.11 -14.70
C VAL A 77 9.89 0.29 -16.00
N LEU A 78 11.04 0.98 -15.92
CA LEU A 78 11.78 1.41 -17.11
C LEU A 78 12.25 0.23 -17.98
N ARG A 79 12.61 -0.89 -17.37
CA ARG A 79 12.95 -2.11 -18.11
C ARG A 79 11.73 -2.60 -18.91
N ILE A 80 10.58 -2.75 -18.25
CA ILE A 80 9.35 -3.24 -18.91
C ILE A 80 8.90 -2.29 -20.03
N THR A 81 8.86 -0.98 -19.78
CA THR A 81 8.48 0.02 -20.80
C THR A 81 9.42 -0.04 -22.00
N ARG A 82 10.73 -0.20 -21.79
CA ARG A 82 11.69 -0.33 -22.89
C ARG A 82 11.41 -1.55 -23.76
N TRP A 83 11.14 -2.71 -23.17
CA TRP A 83 10.79 -3.91 -23.93
C TRP A 83 9.46 -3.75 -24.69
N LEU A 84 8.45 -3.14 -24.06
CA LEU A 84 7.16 -2.87 -24.71
C LEU A 84 7.29 -1.91 -25.90
N THR A 85 8.04 -0.81 -25.74
CA THR A 85 8.28 0.13 -26.85
C THR A 85 9.06 -0.52 -28.00
N ALA A 86 10.05 -1.37 -27.71
CA ALA A 86 10.79 -2.10 -28.72
C ALA A 86 9.91 -3.11 -29.47
N ALA A 87 9.03 -3.84 -28.76
CA ALA A 87 8.08 -4.76 -29.36
C ALA A 87 7.09 -4.02 -30.28
N ALA A 88 6.53 -2.90 -29.82
CA ALA A 88 5.64 -2.06 -30.63
C ALA A 88 6.32 -1.55 -31.90
N ALA A 89 7.57 -1.08 -31.80
CA ALA A 89 8.35 -0.64 -32.95
C ALA A 89 8.63 -1.79 -33.94
N ALA A 90 8.95 -2.99 -33.44
CA ALA A 90 9.19 -4.16 -34.28
C ALA A 90 7.94 -4.60 -35.04
N VAL A 91 6.76 -4.57 -34.39
CA VAL A 91 5.47 -4.87 -35.04
C VAL A 91 5.18 -3.85 -36.15
N LEU A 92 5.43 -2.56 -35.90
CA LEU A 92 5.18 -1.49 -36.86
C LEU A 92 6.12 -1.58 -38.08
N VAL A 93 7.40 -1.86 -37.87
CA VAL A 93 8.35 -2.09 -38.96
C VAL A 93 8.01 -3.38 -39.71
N GLY A 94 7.67 -4.46 -38.98
CA GLY A 94 7.26 -5.73 -39.55
C GLY A 94 6.02 -5.58 -40.43
N SER A 95 5.00 -4.84 -39.97
CA SER A 95 3.81 -4.59 -40.77
C SER A 95 4.13 -3.78 -42.04
N LEU A 96 4.99 -2.76 -41.95
CA LEU A 96 5.38 -1.95 -43.09
C LEU A 96 6.18 -2.74 -44.15
N VAL A 97 7.02 -3.68 -43.70
CA VAL A 97 7.85 -4.52 -44.60
C VAL A 97 7.07 -5.69 -45.18
N LEU A 98 6.21 -6.34 -44.39
CA LEU A 98 5.43 -7.51 -44.82
C LEU A 98 4.18 -7.13 -45.62
N PHE A 99 3.63 -5.93 -45.37
CA PHE A 99 2.56 -5.35 -46.16
C PHE A 99 3.08 -4.10 -46.89
N PRO A 100 3.99 -4.25 -47.86
CA PRO A 100 4.33 -3.14 -48.73
C PRO A 100 3.02 -2.73 -49.39
N SER A 101 2.57 -1.51 -49.08
CA SER A 101 1.27 -0.99 -49.50
C SER A 101 1.10 -1.33 -50.97
N HIS A 102 0.12 -2.21 -51.28
CA HIS A 102 -0.25 -2.53 -52.64
C HIS A 102 -0.56 -1.19 -53.31
N LYS A 103 0.41 -0.68 -54.07
CA LYS A 103 0.21 0.47 -54.95
C LYS A 103 -0.86 0.03 -55.93
N GLY A 104 -1.98 0.75 -55.89
CA GLY A 104 -3.23 0.37 -56.53
C GLY A 104 -3.08 -0.03 -58.00
N GLY A 105 -3.89 -1.01 -58.37
CA GLY A 105 -4.07 -1.49 -59.73
C GLY A 105 -5.31 -2.37 -59.79
N ASP A 106 -6.43 -1.70 -60.04
CA ASP A 106 -7.59 -2.15 -60.80
C ASP A 106 -8.63 -3.12 -60.20
N ASP A 107 -9.85 -2.56 -60.22
CA ASP A 107 -11.14 -3.16 -60.56
C ASP A 107 -12.07 -3.80 -59.49
N MET A 108 -13.19 -3.09 -59.35
CA MET A 108 -14.56 -3.59 -59.29
C MET A 108 -14.99 -4.36 -58.03
N GLY A 109 -15.29 -3.60 -56.98
CA GLY A 109 -15.98 -4.14 -55.80
C GLY A 109 -16.24 -3.09 -54.73
N SER A 110 -16.81 -1.94 -55.12
CA SER A 110 -17.27 -0.91 -54.18
C SER A 110 -18.44 -1.41 -53.35
N ASN A 111 -18.18 -2.28 -52.37
CA ASN A 111 -18.96 -2.31 -51.14
C ASN A 111 -18.24 -1.43 -50.12
N ARG A 112 -18.24 -0.12 -50.39
CA ARG A 112 -18.08 0.84 -49.30
C ARG A 112 -19.30 0.66 -48.42
N VAL A 113 -19.15 -0.09 -47.33
CA VAL A 113 -19.84 0.27 -46.10
C VAL A 113 -19.36 1.69 -45.81
N ALA A 114 -20.08 2.66 -46.37
CA ALA A 114 -20.04 4.02 -45.89
C ALA A 114 -20.55 3.91 -44.45
N ALA A 115 -19.64 3.67 -43.51
CA ALA A 115 -19.72 4.33 -42.24
C ALA A 115 -19.71 5.81 -42.62
N ALA A 116 -20.90 6.36 -42.85
CA ALA A 116 -21.10 7.79 -42.92
C ALA A 116 -20.59 8.30 -41.58
N ALA A 117 -19.30 8.66 -41.54
CA ALA A 117 -18.75 9.41 -40.43
C ALA A 117 -19.68 10.62 -40.31
N PRO A 118 -20.41 10.76 -39.20
CA PRO A 118 -21.31 11.90 -39.05
C PRO A 118 -20.46 13.15 -39.30
N SER A 119 -20.95 14.04 -40.17
CA SER A 119 -20.36 15.37 -40.24
C SER A 119 -20.34 15.90 -38.81
N TRP A 120 -19.27 16.60 -38.42
CA TRP A 120 -19.14 17.13 -37.06
C TRP A 120 -20.37 17.97 -36.65
N GLU A 121 -21.11 18.53 -37.60
CA GLU A 121 -22.42 19.17 -37.41
C GLU A 121 -23.50 18.22 -36.88
N ALA A 122 -23.56 16.97 -37.35
CA ALA A 122 -24.48 15.95 -36.83
C ALA A 122 -24.10 15.48 -35.42
N VAL A 123 -22.79 15.43 -35.10
CA VAL A 123 -22.30 15.13 -33.74
C VAL A 123 -22.64 16.25 -32.77
N ALA A 124 -22.55 17.51 -33.22
CA ALA A 124 -22.86 18.68 -32.38
C ALA A 124 -24.36 18.84 -32.07
N LEU A 125 -25.25 18.32 -32.92
CA LEU A 125 -26.70 18.37 -32.71
C LEU A 125 -27.26 17.21 -31.86
N MET A 126 -26.47 16.16 -31.63
CA MET A 126 -26.85 15.12 -30.69
C MET A 126 -26.55 15.60 -29.27
N ALA A 127 -27.59 15.72 -28.45
CA ALA A 127 -27.40 15.96 -27.02
C ALA A 127 -26.51 14.84 -26.45
N PRO A 128 -25.49 15.16 -25.64
CA PRO A 128 -24.70 14.13 -25.00
C PRO A 128 -25.65 13.22 -24.22
N VAL A 129 -25.56 11.91 -24.44
CA VAL A 129 -26.16 10.94 -23.52
C VAL A 129 -25.48 11.21 -22.19
N VAL A 130 -26.19 11.86 -21.28
CA VAL A 130 -25.79 11.96 -19.89
C VAL A 130 -25.99 10.55 -19.34
N GLU A 131 -24.96 9.71 -19.43
CA GLU A 131 -24.88 8.56 -18.54
C GLU A 131 -24.91 9.13 -17.13
N ASP A 132 -25.94 8.77 -16.37
CA ASP A 132 -26.09 9.22 -14.99
C ASP A 132 -24.88 8.72 -14.18
N PRO A 133 -23.94 9.59 -13.79
CA PRO A 133 -22.71 9.17 -13.13
C PRO A 133 -22.98 8.66 -11.70
N THR A 134 -24.21 8.83 -11.19
CA THR A 134 -24.60 8.34 -9.86
C THR A 134 -24.92 6.85 -9.85
N ALA A 135 -25.25 6.25 -11.00
CA ALA A 135 -25.57 4.83 -11.08
C ALA A 135 -24.34 3.94 -10.85
N THR A 136 -23.18 4.30 -11.42
CA THR A 136 -21.92 3.55 -11.29
C THR A 136 -21.17 3.86 -9.99
N GLN A 137 -21.24 5.10 -9.48
CA GLN A 137 -20.60 5.47 -8.22
C GLN A 137 -21.22 4.78 -7.00
N GLY A 138 -22.54 4.53 -7.02
CA GLY A 138 -23.22 3.82 -5.94
C GLY A 138 -22.75 2.37 -5.81
N GLU A 139 -22.56 1.67 -6.93
CA GLU A 139 -22.08 0.28 -6.95
C GLU A 139 -20.62 0.18 -6.49
N GLU A 140 -19.77 1.12 -6.90
CA GLU A 140 -18.35 1.15 -6.51
C GLU A 140 -18.18 1.43 -5.00
N LEU A 141 -18.98 2.36 -4.45
CA LEU A 141 -18.96 2.65 -3.00
C LEU A 141 -19.43 1.46 -2.16
N VAL A 142 -20.42 0.70 -2.62
CA VAL A 142 -20.91 -0.51 -1.92
C VAL A 142 -19.85 -1.61 -1.97
N ALA A 143 -19.18 -1.80 -3.11
CA ALA A 143 -18.11 -2.79 -3.23
C ALA A 143 -16.92 -2.48 -2.30
N VAL A 144 -16.53 -1.21 -2.19
CA VAL A 144 -15.45 -0.78 -1.27
C VAL A 144 -15.86 -0.97 0.19
N ALA A 145 -17.09 -0.58 0.55
CA ALA A 145 -17.59 -0.74 1.92
C ALA A 145 -17.66 -2.21 2.35
N GLN A 146 -18.03 -3.11 1.43
CA GLN A 146 -18.12 -4.54 1.71
C GLN A 146 -16.74 -5.17 1.89
N TRP A 147 -15.77 -4.81 1.05
CA TRP A 147 -14.40 -5.28 1.22
C TRP A 147 -13.79 -4.83 2.56
N MET A 148 -14.03 -3.59 2.98
CA MET A 148 -13.56 -3.09 4.29
C MET A 148 -14.19 -3.83 5.47
N ALA A 149 -15.44 -4.28 5.35
CA ALA A 149 -16.12 -5.02 6.41
C ALA A 149 -15.57 -6.45 6.57
N GLU A 150 -15.18 -7.10 5.47
CA GLU A 150 -14.57 -8.43 5.49
C GLU A 150 -13.15 -8.40 6.08
N ASP A 151 -12.35 -7.38 5.76
CA ASP A 151 -10.97 -7.23 6.27
C ASP A 151 -10.92 -6.94 7.79
N LEU A 152 -11.95 -6.32 8.34
CA LEU A 152 -12.05 -6.03 9.78
C LEU A 152 -12.62 -7.20 10.61
N ALA A 153 -13.08 -8.26 9.95
CA ALA A 153 -13.69 -9.42 10.61
C ALA A 153 -12.70 -10.57 10.86
N ASP A 154 -11.49 -10.51 10.30
CA ASP A 154 -10.34 -11.40 10.57
C ASP A 154 -9.38 -10.78 11.62
#